data_AF-A0A9E0VW99-F1
#
_entry.id   AF-A0A9E0VW99-F1
#
_cell.length_a   1.000
_cell.length_b   1.000
_cell.length_c   1.000
_cell.angle_alpha   90.00
_cell.angle_beta   90.00
_cell.angle_gamma   90.00
#
_symmetry.space_group_name_H-M   'P 1'
#
loop_
_entity.id
_entity.type
_entity.pdbx_description
1 polymer ?
#
loop_
_entity_poly.entity_id
_entity_poly.type
_entity_poly.pdbx_seq_one_letter_code
_entity_poly.pdbx_strand_id
1 'polypeptide(L)' 'WRGALLPKTAVVRFDVVDPEKRPVMADADSRWVENVIWVEIRSENRIKHRILFDPGHGLEERLLREQFT' A
#
# COMPACT_ATOMS: atom_id res chain seq x y z
N TRP A 1 11.43 -11.68 2.47
CA TRP A 1 10.78 -11.35 3.76
C TRP A 1 9.35 -11.86 3.74
N ARG A 2 8.79 -12.28 4.88
CA ARG A 2 7.43 -12.87 4.96
C ARG A 2 6.29 -11.84 5.08
N GLY A 3 6.57 -10.57 4.77
CA GLY A 3 5.63 -9.47 5.02
C GLY A 3 5.38 -9.23 6.50
N ALA A 4 4.63 -8.18 6.81
CA ALA A 4 4.16 -7.87 8.16
C ALA A 4 2.75 -7.29 8.08
N LEU A 5 1.86 -7.74 8.97
CA LEU A 5 0.55 -7.11 9.16
C LEU A 5 0.69 -6.00 10.18
N LEU A 6 0.27 -4.79 9.80
CA LEU A 6 0.27 -3.62 10.66
C LEU A 6 -1.17 -3.14 10.90
N PRO A 7 -1.45 -2.53 12.06
CA PRO A 7 -2.73 -1.87 12.28
C PRO A 7 -3.00 -0.84 11.17
N LYS A 8 -4.26 -0.72 10.72
CA LYS A 8 -4.65 0.24 9.68
C LYS A 8 -4.26 1.70 10.00
N THR A 9 -4.20 2.04 11.28
CA THR A 9 -3.82 3.37 11.79
C THR A 9 -2.32 3.60 11.82
N ALA A 10 -1.49 2.61 11.51
CA ALA A 10 -0.05 2.76 11.48
C ALA A 10 0.36 3.76 10.39
N VAL A 11 1.43 4.51 10.70
CA VAL A 11 2.16 5.33 9.75
C VAL A 11 3.50 4.64 9.54
N VAL A 12 3.81 4.30 8.30
CA VAL A 12 5.05 3.63 7.93
C VAL A 12 5.94 4.62 7.19
N ARG A 13 7.19 4.74 7.62
CA ARG A 13 8.18 5.59 6.97
C ARG A 13 9.37 4.76 6.51
N PHE A 14 9.78 5.00 5.27
CA PHE A 14 11.04 4.54 4.73
C PHE A 14 11.95 5.74 4.54
N ASP A 15 13.17 5.69 5.08
CA ASP A 15 14.21 6.67 4.81
C ASP A 15 15.24 6.04 3.86
N VAL A 16 15.60 6.75 2.80
CA VAL A 16 16.55 6.27 1.79
C VAL A 16 17.96 6.56 2.29
N VAL A 17 18.74 5.49 2.51
CA VAL A 17 20.12 5.61 2.96
C VAL A 17 21.04 5.89 1.77
N ASP A 18 21.83 6.96 1.86
CA ASP A 18 22.74 7.46 0.81
C ASP A 18 22.03 7.70 -0.55
N PRO A 19 21.02 8.60 -0.63
CA PRO A 19 20.20 8.77 -1.83
C PRO A 19 21.01 9.17 -3.06
N GLU A 20 22.08 9.95 -2.89
CA GLU A 20 22.98 10.34 -3.98
C GLU A 20 23.73 9.15 -4.60
N LYS A 21 24.05 8.14 -3.78
CA LYS A 21 24.78 6.94 -4.21
C LYS A 21 23.83 5.85 -4.70
N ARG A 22 22.62 5.80 -4.14
CA ARG A 22 21.60 4.78 -4.37
C ARG A 22 20.24 5.48 -4.52
N PRO A 23 19.99 6.12 -5.68
CA PRO A 23 18.72 6.78 -5.91
C PRO A 23 17.59 5.75 -5.93
N VAL A 24 16.49 6.10 -5.29
CA VAL A 24 15.28 5.29 -5.21
C VAL A 24 14.13 6.06 -5.86
N MET A 25 13.23 5.33 -6.50
CA MET A 25 11.96 5.85 -7.01
C MET A 25 10.84 5.34 -6.11
N ALA A 26 9.88 6.20 -5.79
CA ALA A 26 8.61 5.81 -5.20
C ALA A 26 7.53 5.85 -6.28
N ASP A 27 6.76 4.78 -6.41
CA ASP A 27 5.66 4.67 -7.37
C ASP A 27 4.37 4.26 -6.65
N ALA A 28 3.27 4.88 -7.04
CA ALA A 28 1.93 4.53 -6.59
C ALA A 28 0.92 4.73 -7.75
N ASP A 29 0.28 3.63 -8.15
CA ASP A 29 -0.67 3.54 -9.26
C ASP A 29 -0.11 3.99 -10.62
N SER A 30 -0.25 5.26 -10.94
CA SER A 30 0.20 5.87 -12.20
C SER A 30 1.00 7.15 -11.95
N ARG A 31 1.47 7.35 -10.72
CA ARG A 31 2.30 8.49 -10.32
C ARG A 31 3.59 7.99 -9.70
N TRP A 32 4.70 8.47 -10.23
CA TRP A 32 6.03 8.21 -9.69
C TRP A 32 6.73 9.49 -9.27
N VAL A 33 7.64 9.35 -8.31
CA VAL A 33 8.55 10.40 -7.85
C VAL A 33 9.96 9.80 -7.84
N GLU A 34 10.87 10.44 -8.56
CA GLU A 34 12.28 10.05 -8.64
C GLU A 34 13.10 10.71 -7.52
N ASN A 35 14.25 10.09 -7.19
CA ASN A 35 15.21 10.61 -6.22
C ASN A 35 14.60 10.92 -4.85
N VAL A 36 13.75 10.02 -4.34
CA VAL A 36 13.12 10.20 -3.03
C VAL A 36 14.12 10.06 -1.88
N ILE A 37 14.02 10.96 -0.91
CA ILE A 37 14.82 10.91 0.33
C ILE A 37 14.10 10.15 1.44
N TRP A 38 12.76 10.16 1.44
CA TRP A 38 11.92 9.38 2.33
C TRP A 38 10.52 9.22 1.73
N VAL A 39 9.80 8.20 2.21
CA VAL A 39 8.41 7.92 1.85
C VAL A 39 7.62 7.67 3.12
N GLU A 40 6.48 8.33 3.28
CA GLU A 40 5.54 8.08 4.38
C GLU A 40 4.22 7.53 3.82
N ILE A 41 3.74 6.44 4.42
CA ILE A 41 2.54 5.73 4.01
C ILE A 41 1.57 5.71 5.18
N ARG A 42 0.32 6.13 4.92
CA ARG A 42 -0.78 6.14 5.89
C ARG A 42 -2.11 5.93 5.18
N SER A 43 -3.10 5.41 5.91
CA SER A 43 -4.47 5.31 5.40
C SER A 43 -5.16 6.68 5.36
N GLU A 44 -5.77 7.04 4.23
CA GLU A 44 -6.65 8.22 4.12
C GLU A 44 -8.11 7.81 4.36
N ASN A 45 -8.62 8.12 5.55
CA ASN A 45 -9.95 7.65 6.00
C ASN A 45 -11.12 8.48 5.43
N ARG A 46 -10.86 9.62 4.79
CA ARG A 46 -11.89 10.45 4.16
C ARG A 46 -12.28 9.94 2.76
N ILE A 47 -11.39 9.22 2.11
CA ILE A 47 -11.65 8.64 0.78
C ILE A 47 -12.42 7.33 0.97
N LYS A 48 -13.60 7.23 0.36
CA LYS A 48 -14.45 6.04 0.41
C LYS A 48 -15.07 5.80 -0.95
N HIS A 49 -15.00 4.55 -1.40
CA HIS A 49 -15.66 4.10 -2.63
C HIS A 49 -16.77 3.12 -2.28
N ARG A 50 -17.89 3.18 -2.99
CA ARG A 50 -18.94 2.16 -2.91
C ARG A 50 -18.75 1.21 -4.07
N ILE A 51 -18.41 -0.03 -3.75
CA ILE A 51 -18.25 -1.10 -4.73
C ILE A 51 -19.52 -1.96 -4.69
N LEU A 52 -20.05 -2.31 -5.86
CA LEU A 52 -21.23 -3.17 -6.00
C LEU A 52 -20.77 -4.59 -6.32
N PHE A 53 -21.47 -5.57 -5.74
CA PHE A 53 -21.20 -6.99 -5.94
C PHE A 53 -22.49 -7.73 -6.19
N ASP A 54 -22.39 -8.80 -6.98
CA ASP A 54 -23.48 -9.75 -7.13
C ASP A 54 -23.61 -10.64 -5.89
N PRO A 55 -24.83 -10.95 -5.44
CA PRO A 55 -25.05 -11.91 -4.36
C PRO A 55 -24.37 -13.26 -4.67
N GLY A 56 -23.58 -13.78 -3.73
CA GLY A 56 -22.81 -15.02 -3.91
C GLY A 56 -21.42 -14.86 -4.56
N HIS A 57 -21.04 -13.64 -4.94
CA HIS A 57 -19.73 -13.31 -5.52
C HIS A 57 -19.09 -12.09 -4.84
N GLY A 58 -19.11 -12.07 -3.50
CA GLY A 58 -18.60 -10.95 -2.71
C GLY A 58 -17.07 -10.88 -2.68
N LEU A 59 -16.52 -9.67 -2.63
CA LEU A 59 -15.07 -9.42 -2.50
C LEU A 59 -14.45 -10.12 -1.30
N GLU A 60 -15.21 -10.20 -0.20
CA GLU A 60 -14.76 -10.77 1.07
C GLU A 60 -14.39 -12.25 0.93
N GLU A 61 -15.21 -13.02 0.21
CA GLU A 61 -14.94 -14.43 -0.06
C GLU A 61 -13.73 -14.62 -0.99
N ARG A 62 -13.52 -13.70 -1.95
CA ARG A 62 -12.34 -13.72 -2.83
C ARG A 62 -11.05 -13.36 -2.09
N LEU A 63 -11.08 -12.32 -1.27
CA LEU A 63 -9.96 -11.84 -0.45
C LEU A 63 -9.43 -12.95 0.48
N LEU A 64 -10.33 -13.66 1.17
CA LEU A 64 -9.96 -14.77 2.05
C LEU A 64 -9.24 -15.89 1.30
N ARG A 65 -9.66 -16.22 0.08
CA ARG A 65 -9.01 -17.26 -0.74
C ARG A 65 -7.66 -16.81 -1.30
N GLU A 66 -7.56 -15.58 -1.80
CA GLU A 66 -6.37 -15.10 -2.52
C GLU A 66 -5.20 -14.71 -1.61
N GLN A 67 -5.46 -14.21 -0.39
CA GLN A 67 -4.43 -13.56 0.42
C GLN A 67 -3.84 -14.45 1.53
N PHE A 68 -4.50 -15.57 1.88
CA PHE A 68 -4.14 -16.42 3.02
C PHE A 68 -4.04 -17.92 2.69
N THR A 69 -4.06 -18.29 1.41
CA THR A 69 -3.78 -19.65 0.91
C THR A 69 -2.48 -19.65 0.12
#